data_AF-A0A661KC14-F1
#
_entry.id   AF-A0A661KC14-F1
#
_cell.length_a   1.000
_cell.length_b   1.000
_cell.length_c   1.000
_cell.angle_alpha   90.00
_cell.angle_beta   90.00
_cell.angle_gamma   90.00
#
_symmetry.space_group_name_H-M   'P 1'
#
loop_
_entity.id
_entity.type
_entity.pdbx_description
1 polymer ?
#
loop_
_entity_poly.entity_id
_entity_poly.type
_entity_poly.pdbx_seq_one_letter_code
_entity_poly.pdbx_strand_id
1 'polypeptide(L)' 'MYRTITVCMAVFFILILTPLLHAEETTSNPISQIKERSFDFGQVKEGALLEHCFSILNKGNKVLQIDRVRTS' A
#
# COMPACT_ATOMS: atom_id res chain seq x y z
N MET A 1 44.22 -27.24 12.14
CA MET A 1 42.97 -27.95 11.78
C MET A 1 41.73 -27.31 12.43
N TYR A 2 41.72 -27.08 13.74
CA TYR A 2 40.56 -26.44 14.41
C TYR A 2 40.29 -24.99 13.98
N ARG A 3 41.34 -24.17 13.83
CA ARG A 3 41.23 -22.77 13.38
C ARG A 3 40.54 -22.62 12.03
N THR A 4 40.86 -23.49 11.06
CA THR A 4 40.25 -23.46 9.73
C THR A 4 38.79 -23.90 9.76
N ILE A 5 38.46 -24.91 10.58
CA ILE A 5 37.09 -25.38 10.76
C ILE A 5 36.22 -24.30 11.43
N THR A 6 36.73 -23.64 12.48
CA THR A 6 36.02 -22.56 13.16
C THR A 6 35.74 -21.38 12.22
N VAL A 7 36.69 -21.01 11.36
CA VAL A 7 36.49 -19.94 10.37
C VAL A 7 35.42 -20.32 9.35
N CYS A 8 35.43 -21.56 8.84
CA CYS A 8 34.40 -22.02 7.91
C CYS A 8 33.00 -22.02 8.54
N MET A 9 32.88 -22.45 9.80
CA MET A 9 31.62 -22.43 10.55
C MET A 9 31.09 -21.01 10.76
N ALA A 10 31.96 -20.05 11.06
CA ALA A 10 31.58 -18.64 11.21
C ALA A 10 31.10 -18.03 9.88
N VAL A 11 31.79 -18.31 8.77
CA VAL A 11 31.38 -17.84 7.43
C VAL A 11 30.03 -18.41 7.01
N PHE A 12 29.80 -19.70 7.28
CA PHE A 12 28.52 -20.35 7.01
C PHE A 12 27.37 -19.75 7.84
N PHE A 13 27.63 -19.46 9.12
CA PHE A 13 26.65 -18.81 9.99
C PHE A 13 26.31 -17.39 9.52
N ILE A 14 27.32 -16.61 9.09
CA ILE A 14 27.12 -15.27 8.53
C ILE A 14 26.29 -15.33 7.23
N LEU A 15 26.57 -16.29 6.34
CA LEU A 15 25.82 -16.49 5.10
C LEU A 15 24.34 -16.85 5.34
N ILE A 16 24.03 -17.53 6.43
CA ILE A 16 22.65 -17.90 6.80
C ILE A 16 21.93 -16.76 7.54
N LEU A 17 22.65 -15.95 8.32
CA LEU A 17 22.05 -14.89 9.12
C LEU A 17 21.73 -13.64 8.28
N THR A 18 22.47 -13.38 7.20
CA THR A 18 22.27 -12.18 6.35
C THR A 18 20.88 -12.04 5.72
N PRO A 19 20.22 -13.05 5.14
CA PRO A 19 18.87 -12.89 4.57
C PRO A 19 17.80 -12.62 5.64
N LEU A 20 18.03 -13.02 6.90
CA LEU A 20 17.07 -12.81 7.99
C LEU A 20 16.99 -11.35 8.46
N LEU A 21 18.07 -10.58 8.28
CA LEU A 21 18.09 -9.14 8.57
C LEU A 21 17.46 -8.29 7.45
N HIS A 22 17.33 -8.83 6.24
CA HIS A 22 16.67 -8.15 5.12
C HIS A 22 15.19 -8.49 5.13
N ALA A 23 14.47 -8.03 6.15
CA ALA A 23 13.02 -7.90 6.05
C ALA A 23 12.76 -6.81 5.00
N GLU A 24 12.52 -7.22 3.75
CA GLU A 24 12.08 -6.28 2.73
C GLU A 24 10.74 -5.69 3.17
N GLU A 25 10.76 -4.44 3.64
CA GLU A 25 9.54 -3.65 3.76
C GLU A 25 8.94 -3.61 2.36
N THR A 26 7.88 -4.40 2.16
CA THR A 26 7.10 -4.38 0.93
C THR A 26 6.44 -3.02 0.86
N THR A 27 7.17 -2.03 0.36
CA THR A 27 6.72 -0.65 0.19
C THR A 27 5.72 -0.65 -0.96
N SER A 28 4.50 -1.09 -0.67
CA SER A 28 3.41 -1.11 -1.63
C SER A 28 3.15 0.31 -2.12
N ASN A 29 2.98 0.43 -3.44
CA ASN A 29 2.52 1.68 -4.03
C ASN A 29 1.19 2.10 -3.41
N PRO A 30 0.79 3.37 -3.48
CA PRO A 30 -0.54 3.78 -3.05
C PRO A 30 -1.61 2.94 -3.76
N ILE A 31 -2.53 2.35 -3.01
CA ILE A 31 -3.62 1.54 -3.57
C ILE A 31 -4.92 2.27 -3.27
N SER A 32 -5.48 2.94 -4.27
CA SER A 32 -6.80 3.57 -4.14
C SER A 32 -7.89 2.52 -4.24
N GLN A 33 -8.68 2.37 -3.18
CA GLN A 33 -9.93 1.62 -3.22
C GLN A 33 -11.10 2.60 -3.18
N ILE A 34 -11.98 2.48 -4.17
CA ILE A 34 -13.19 3.29 -4.31
C ILE A 34 -14.39 2.36 -4.14
N LYS A 35 -15.30 2.70 -3.23
CA LYS A 35 -16.48 1.88 -2.93
C LYS A 35 -17.51 1.92 -4.06
N GLU A 36 -17.74 3.10 -4.63
CA GLU A 36 -18.70 3.35 -5.70
C GLU A 36 -18.11 4.34 -6.70
N ARG A 37 -18.23 4.04 -8.01
CA ARG A 37 -17.63 4.85 -9.08
C ARG A 37 -18.60 5.85 -9.70
N SER A 38 -19.88 5.69 -9.42
CA SER A 38 -20.98 6.47 -9.98
C SER A 38 -22.11 6.46 -8.97
N PHE A 39 -22.82 7.57 -8.88
CA PHE A 39 -24.02 7.69 -8.07
C PHE A 39 -25.12 8.34 -8.90
N ASP A 40 -26.30 7.72 -8.90
CA ASP A 40 -27.49 8.25 -9.56
C ASP A 40 -28.43 8.79 -8.47
N PHE A 41 -28.75 10.08 -8.56
CA PHE A 41 -29.69 10.73 -7.65
C PHE A 41 -31.15 10.33 -7.91
N GLY A 42 -31.43 9.69 -9.05
CA GLY A 42 -32.76 9.20 -9.42
C GLY A 42 -33.76 10.34 -9.62
N GLN A 43 -34.98 10.14 -9.12
CA GLN A 43 -36.02 11.18 -9.16
C GLN A 43 -35.76 12.23 -8.08
N VAL A 44 -35.40 13.43 -8.51
CA VAL A 44 -35.13 14.57 -7.64
C VAL A 44 -36.31 15.54 -7.64
N LYS A 45 -36.64 16.09 -6.47
CA LYS A 45 -37.64 17.15 -6.35
C LYS A 45 -37.00 18.49 -6.68
N GLU A 46 -37.76 19.34 -7.37
CA GLU A 46 -37.31 20.70 -7.67
C GLU A 46 -37.03 21.48 -6.38
N GLY A 47 -35.91 22.20 -6.36
CA GLY A 47 -35.45 22.98 -5.20
C GLY A 47 -34.79 22.17 -4.09
N ALA A 48 -34.70 20.83 -4.20
CA ALA A 48 -34.01 20.01 -3.21
C ALA A 48 -32.48 20.11 -3.35
N LEU A 49 -31.78 20.35 -2.24
CA LEU A 49 -30.33 20.19 -2.15
C LEU A 49 -30.01 18.72 -1.86
N LEU A 50 -29.23 18.09 -2.73
CA LEU A 50 -28.81 16.70 -2.60
C LEU A 50 -27.29 16.63 -2.58
N GLU A 51 -26.75 15.86 -1.64
CA GLU A 51 -25.31 15.67 -1.47
C GLU A 51 -24.98 14.18 -1.57
N HIS A 52 -23.85 13.87 -2.21
CA HIS A 52 -23.29 12.53 -2.23
C HIS A 52 -21.78 12.60 -2.04
N CYS A 53 -21.25 11.74 -1.17
CA CYS A 53 -19.84 11.73 -0.79
C CYS A 53 -19.16 10.43 -1.25
N PHE A 54 -18.27 10.54 -2.24
CA PHE A 54 -17.41 9.42 -2.63
C PHE A 54 -16.28 9.22 -1.62
N SER A 55 -16.24 8.04 -1.01
CA SER A 55 -15.16 7.67 -0.08
C SER A 55 -14.04 6.94 -0.80
N ILE A 56 -12.81 7.45 -0.66
CA ILE A 56 -11.59 6.86 -1.22
C ILE A 56 -10.69 6.41 -0.06
N LEU A 57 -10.30 5.14 -0.08
CA LEU A 57 -9.38 4.56 0.91
C LEU A 57 -8.03 4.28 0.27
N ASN A 58 -6.96 4.78 0.89
CA ASN A 58 -5.60 4.37 0.57
C ASN A 58 -5.24 3.09 1.33
N LYS A 59 -5.14 1.97 0.63
CA LYS A 59 -4.69 0.67 1.17
C LYS A 59 -3.19 0.42 1.01
N GLY A 60 -2.47 1.34 0.36
CA GLY A 60 -1.01 1.28 0.27
C GLY A 60 -0.35 1.79 1.55
N ASN A 61 0.95 1.57 1.68
CA ASN A 61 1.75 2.14 2.78
C ASN A 61 2.47 3.45 2.40
N LYS A 62 2.27 3.93 1.17
CA LYS A 62 2.72 5.26 0.70
C LYS A 62 1.57 6.24 0.60
N VAL A 63 1.88 7.53 0.65
CA VAL A 63 0.89 8.62 0.51
C VAL A 63 0.19 8.55 -0.84
N LEU A 64 -1.15 8.53 -0.82
CA LEU A 64 -1.98 8.67 -2.02
C LEU A 64 -2.23 10.16 -2.28
N GLN A 65 -1.61 10.70 -3.33
CA GLN A 65 -1.82 12.07 -3.78
C GLN A 65 -2.95 12.11 -4.82
N ILE A 66 -3.91 13.02 -4.65
CA ILE A 66 -5.00 13.25 -5.60
C ILE A 66 -4.72 14.55 -6.34
N ASP A 67 -4.30 14.44 -7.61
CA ASP A 67 -3.86 15.61 -8.39
C ASP A 67 -5.00 16.36 -9.06
N ARG A 68 -6.10 15.67 -9.41
CA ARG A 68 -7.19 16.28 -10.17
C ARG A 68 -8.52 15.62 -9.89
N VAL A 69 -9.53 16.46 -9.69
CA VAL A 69 -10.94 16.08 -9.64
C VAL A 69 -11.64 16.73 -10.83
N ARG A 70 -12.44 15.96 -11.57
CA ARG A 70 -13.24 16.46 -12.70
C ARG A 70 -14.69 16.02 -12.53
N THR A 71 -15.59 16.94 -12.83
CA THR A 71 -17.01 16.65 -13.04
C THR A 71 -17.22 16.46 -14.54
N SER A 72 -17.87 15.37 -14.94
CA SER A 72 -18.28 15.09 -16.32
C SER A 72 -19.74 15.49 -16.54
#